data_AF-Q083Q5-F1
#
_entry.id   AF-Q083Q5-F1
#
_cell.length_a   1.000
_cell.length_b   1.000
_cell.length_c   1.000
_cell.angle_alpha   90.00
_cell.angle_beta   90.00
_cell.angle_gamma   90.00
#
_symmetry.space_group_name_H-M   'P 1'
#
loop_
_entity.id
_entity.type
_entity.pdbx_description
1 polymer ?
#
loop_
_entity_poly.entity_id
_entity_poly.type
_entity_poly.pdbx_seq_one_letter_code
_entity_poly.pdbx_strand_id
1 'polypeptide(L)'
;MSAKKNVVVATLCLIPTATLLFFVDFNNDCLKESEAKLIFEKAVQLEKNGDLKGARIKYKVIDANACTNYKLRGEAFNKAVAIQKVLIKS
;
A
#
# COMPACT_ATOMS: atom_id res chain seq x y z
N MET A 1 0.79 45.66 23.53
CA MET A 1 0.75 44.18 23.31
C MET A 1 2.09 43.79 22.71
N SER A 2 2.93 43.08 23.48
CA SER A 2 4.36 42.89 23.15
C SER A 2 4.56 41.92 21.98
N ALA A 3 5.27 42.34 20.93
CA ALA A 3 5.60 41.53 19.74
C ALA A 3 6.21 40.15 20.07
N LYS A 4 6.81 40.01 21.26
CA LYS A 4 7.34 38.75 21.79
C LYS A 4 6.28 37.65 21.95
N LYS A 5 5.02 37.99 22.24
CA LYS A 5 3.94 36.98 22.40
C LYS A 5 3.47 36.42 21.05
N ASN A 6 3.52 37.20 19.98
CA ASN A 6 3.04 36.77 18.66
C ASN A 6 4.01 35.83 17.94
N VAL A 7 5.32 35.98 18.17
CA VAL A 7 6.34 35.08 17.57
C VAL A 7 6.22 33.66 18.12
N VAL A 8 6.00 33.51 19.43
CA VAL A 8 5.83 32.20 20.08
C VAL A 8 4.59 31.48 19.54
N VAL A 9 3.48 32.19 19.36
CA VAL A 9 2.24 31.64 18.79
C VAL A 9 2.42 31.23 17.34
N ALA A 10 3.09 32.06 16.52
CA ALA A 10 3.37 31.73 15.12
C ALA A 10 4.27 30.49 14.99
N THR A 11 5.25 30.34 15.88
CA THR A 11 6.16 29.18 15.87
C THR A 11 5.43 27.91 16.33
N LEU A 12 4.53 28.00 17.32
CA LEU A 12 3.73 26.85 17.79
C LEU A 12 2.77 26.32 16.71
N CYS A 13 2.23 27.19 15.85
CA CYS A 13 1.32 26.79 14.77
C CYS A 13 2.02 26.15 13.57
N LEU A 14 3.34 26.27 13.43
CA LEU A 14 4.10 25.69 12.31
C LEU A 14 4.65 24.29 12.58
N ILE A 15 4.68 23.86 13.85
CA ILE A 15 5.16 22.53 14.24
C ILE A 15 4.22 21.40 13.74
N PRO A 16 2.88 21.52 13.82
CA PRO A 16 1.98 20.45 13.37
C PRO A 16 2.09 20.18 11.86
N THR A 17 2.27 21.23 11.06
CA THR A 17 2.39 21.16 9.59
C THR A 17 3.69 20.48 9.15
N ALA A 18 4.80 20.70 9.87
CA ALA A 18 6.06 20.00 9.58
C ALA A 18 5.99 18.51 9.93
N THR A 19 5.33 18.14 11.05
CA THR A 19 5.09 16.73 11.38
C THR A 19 4.14 16.04 10.40
N LEU A 20 3.12 16.74 9.88
CA LEU A 20 2.26 16.19 8.83
C LEU A 20 3.04 15.85 7.55
N LEU A 21 4.00 16.70 7.15
CA LEU A 21 4.87 16.42 6.00
C LEU A 21 5.76 15.19 6.21
N PHE A 22 6.22 14.92 7.44
CA PHE A 22 6.96 13.68 7.76
C PHE A 22 6.09 12.42 7.69
N PHE A 23 4.78 12.51 7.96
CA PHE A 23 3.87 11.37 7.75
C PHE A 23 3.53 11.11 6.27
N VAL A 24 3.75 12.08 5.38
CA VAL A 24 3.62 11.86 3.93
C VAL A 24 4.77 11.00 3.39
N ASP A 25 5.88 10.88 4.12
CA ASP A 25 7.03 10.04 3.79
C ASP A 25 6.86 8.55 4.15
N PHE A 26 5.74 8.15 4.78
CA PHE A 26 5.33 6.74 4.89
C PHE A 26 4.97 6.10 3.52
N ASN A 27 5.03 6.85 2.43
CA ASN A 27 4.72 6.39 1.07
C ASN A 27 5.89 5.71 0.33
N ASN A 28 7.05 5.50 0.96
CA ASN A 28 8.20 4.93 0.24
C ASN A 28 8.07 3.42 -0.07
N ASP A 29 7.10 2.72 0.54
CA ASP A 29 6.77 1.32 0.23
C ASP A 29 5.62 1.15 -0.78
N CYS A 30 5.03 2.26 -1.25
CA CYS A 30 3.92 2.20 -2.20
C CYS A 30 4.43 1.78 -3.59
N LEU A 31 3.88 0.68 -4.11
CA LEU A 31 4.14 0.24 -5.47
C LEU A 31 3.63 1.28 -6.46
N LYS A 32 4.46 1.57 -7.48
CA LYS A 32 4.00 2.28 -8.66
C LYS A 32 2.93 1.46 -9.36
N GLU A 33 1.96 2.11 -10.00
CA GLU A 33 0.86 1.43 -10.67
C GLU A 33 1.33 0.42 -11.73
N SER A 34 2.37 0.77 -12.50
CA SER A 34 2.98 -0.12 -13.48
C SER A 34 3.62 -1.36 -12.83
N GLU A 35 4.29 -1.20 -11.70
CA GLU A 35 4.90 -2.31 -10.95
C GLU A 35 3.82 -3.21 -10.35
N ALA A 36 2.79 -2.63 -9.74
CA ALA A 36 1.66 -3.38 -9.19
C ALA A 36 0.96 -4.20 -10.27
N LYS A 37 0.77 -3.63 -11.48
CA LYS A 37 0.20 -4.34 -12.62
C LYS A 37 1.09 -5.49 -13.10
N LEU A 38 2.41 -5.27 -13.22
CA LEU A 38 3.35 -6.34 -13.59
C LEU A 38 3.39 -7.47 -12.57
N ILE A 39 3.31 -7.15 -11.27
CA ILE A 39 3.23 -8.15 -10.20
C ILE A 39 1.91 -8.92 -10.30
N PHE A 40 0.82 -8.24 -10.64
CA PHE A 40 -0.50 -8.86 -10.82
C PHE A 40 -0.49 -9.86 -11.98
N GLU A 41 0.06 -9.46 -13.13
CA GLU A 41 0.17 -10.34 -14.30
C GLU A 41 1.04 -11.57 -14.00
N LYS A 42 2.15 -11.40 -13.25
CA LYS A 42 2.97 -12.52 -12.77
C LYS A 42 2.18 -13.45 -11.83
N ALA A 43 1.36 -12.90 -10.94
CA ALA A 43 0.52 -13.68 -10.04
C ALA A 43 -0.49 -14.53 -10.83
N VAL A 44 -1.11 -13.96 -11.88
CA VAL A 44 -2.01 -14.67 -12.78
C VAL A 44 -1.31 -15.81 -13.53
N GLN A 45 -0.06 -15.60 -13.98
CA GLN A 45 0.70 -16.66 -14.64
C GLN A 45 1.05 -17.80 -13.68
N LEU A 46 1.42 -17.49 -12.43
CA LEU A 46 1.65 -18.51 -11.40
C LEU A 46 0.37 -19.31 -11.10
N GLU A 47 -0.78 -18.64 -11.05
CA GLU A 47 -2.10 -19.28 -10.89
C GLU A 47 -2.39 -20.26 -12.04
N LYS A 48 -2.15 -19.85 -13.29
CA LYS A 48 -2.30 -20.70 -14.49
C LYS A 48 -1.36 -21.90 -14.49
N ASN A 49 -0.15 -21.71 -13.97
CA ASN A 49 0.86 -22.77 -13.88
C ASN A 49 0.64 -23.71 -12.68
N GLY A 50 -0.41 -23.48 -11.87
CA GLY A 50 -0.72 -24.29 -10.68
C GLY A 50 0.10 -23.93 -9.45
N ASP A 51 1.01 -22.95 -9.51
CA ASP A 51 1.71 -22.43 -8.33
C ASP A 51 0.83 -21.45 -7.56
N LEU A 52 -0.16 -22.03 -6.87
CA LEU A 52 -1.12 -21.29 -6.05
C LEU A 52 -0.45 -20.58 -4.86
N LYS A 53 0.60 -21.17 -4.27
CA LYS A 53 1.32 -20.56 -3.14
C LYS A 53 2.08 -19.31 -3.61
N GLY A 54 2.81 -19.40 -4.72
CA GLY A 54 3.51 -18.28 -5.33
C GLY A 54 2.56 -17.17 -5.78
N ALA A 55 1.46 -17.54 -6.47
CA ALA A 55 0.43 -16.60 -6.89
C ALA A 55 -0.14 -15.82 -5.69
N ARG A 56 -0.51 -16.52 -4.62
CA ARG A 56 -1.04 -15.89 -3.39
C ARG A 56 -0.05 -14.89 -2.78
N ILE A 57 1.23 -15.23 -2.71
CA ILE A 57 2.25 -14.32 -2.16
C ILE A 57 2.30 -13.04 -2.99
N LYS A 58 2.29 -13.13 -4.32
CA LYS A 58 2.30 -11.95 -5.21
C LYS A 58 1.05 -11.09 -5.06
N TYR A 59 -0.13 -11.69 -4.98
CA TYR A 59 -1.36 -10.93 -4.71
C TYR A 59 -1.33 -10.20 -3.36
N LYS A 60 -0.77 -10.82 -2.31
CA LYS A 60 -0.60 -10.16 -0.99
C LYS A 60 0.36 -8.97 -1.04
N VAL A 61 1.41 -9.03 -1.85
CA VAL A 61 2.33 -7.90 -2.04
C VAL A 61 1.59 -6.70 -2.64
N ILE A 62 0.68 -6.94 -3.58
CA ILE A 62 -0.14 -5.87 -4.17
C ILE A 62 -1.12 -5.32 -3.14
N ASP A 63 -1.79 -6.18 -2.36
CA ASP A 63 -2.70 -5.73 -1.31
C ASP A 63 -2.00 -4.85 -0.26
N ALA A 64 -0.78 -5.22 0.12
CA ALA A 64 -0.01 -4.46 1.09
C ALA A 64 0.47 -3.10 0.55
N ASN A 65 0.85 -3.04 -0.73
CA ASN A 65 1.67 -1.95 -1.25
C ASN A 65 1.02 -1.12 -2.37
N ALA A 66 -0.15 -1.50 -2.91
CA ALA A 66 -0.86 -0.69 -3.90
C ALA A 66 -1.69 0.42 -3.23
N CYS A 67 -1.04 1.54 -2.92
CA CYS A 67 -1.62 2.62 -2.12
C CYS A 67 -2.65 3.47 -2.86
N THR A 68 -2.47 3.72 -4.16
CA THR A 68 -3.33 4.62 -4.94
C THR A 68 -4.31 3.87 -5.86
N ASN A 69 -3.98 2.64 -6.26
CA ASN A 69 -4.83 1.82 -7.11
C ASN A 69 -5.70 0.86 -6.27
N TYR A 70 -6.72 1.41 -5.62
CA TYR A 70 -7.65 0.66 -4.76
C TYR A 70 -8.39 -0.47 -5.48
N LYS A 71 -8.66 -0.31 -6.78
CA LYS A 71 -9.33 -1.33 -7.58
C LYS A 71 -8.45 -2.57 -7.73
N LEU A 72 -7.20 -2.38 -8.17
CA LEU A 72 -6.24 -3.47 -8.32
C LEU A 72 -5.92 -4.12 -6.97
N ARG A 73 -5.80 -3.31 -5.92
CA ARG A 73 -5.61 -3.78 -4.54
C ARG A 73 -6.74 -4.70 -4.09
N GLY A 74 -8.00 -4.27 -4.27
CA GLY A 74 -9.17 -5.06 -3.91
C GLY A 74 -9.28 -6.36 -4.70
N GLU A 75 -8.96 -6.33 -6.00
CA GLU A 75 -8.91 -7.53 -6.83
C GLU A 75 -7.84 -8.52 -6.35
N ALA A 76 -6.64 -8.03 -6.05
CA ALA A 76 -5.55 -8.83 -5.52
C ALA A 76 -5.91 -9.46 -4.16
N PHE A 77 -6.54 -8.70 -3.26
CA PHE A 77 -7.04 -9.23 -1.99
C PHE A 77 -8.02 -10.38 -2.20
N ASN A 78 -9.05 -10.19 -3.05
CA ASN A 78 -10.05 -11.22 -3.34
C ASN A 78 -9.43 -12.49 -3.91
N LYS A 79 -8.48 -12.34 -4.84
CA LYS A 79 -7.70 -13.44 -5.41
C LYS A 79 -6.89 -14.19 -4.35
N ALA A 80 -6.17 -13.46 -3.49
CA ALA A 80 -5.39 -14.06 -2.40
C ALA A 80 -6.26 -14.87 -1.43
N VAL A 81 -7.45 -14.37 -1.09
CA VAL A 81 -8.43 -15.06 -0.24
C VAL A 81 -8.97 -16.31 -0.93
N ALA A 82 -9.35 -16.22 -2.20
CA ALA A 82 -9.85 -17.36 -2.97
C ALA A 82 -8.81 -18.49 -3.01
N ILE A 83 -7.55 -18.15 -3.31
CA ILE A 83 -6.47 -19.14 -3.33
C ILE A 83 -6.22 -19.73 -1.94
N GLN A 84 -6.25 -18.93 -0.86
CA GLN A 84 -6.11 -19.44 0.50
C GLN A 84 -7.19 -20.48 0.82
N LYS A 85 -8.45 -20.24 0.40
CA LYS A 85 -9.54 -21.20 0.60
C LYS A 85 -9.28 -22.52 -0.12
N VAL A 86 -8.73 -22.48 -1.34
CA VAL A 86 -8.35 -23.69 -2.09
C VAL A 86 -7.23 -24.43 -1.37
N LEU A 87 -6.18 -23.72 -0.96
CA LEU A 87 -5.02 -24.30 -0.28
C LEU A 87 -5.32 -24.91 1.10
N ILE A 88 -6.35 -24.43 1.81
CA ILE A 88 -6.78 -25.03 3.09
C ILE A 88 -7.61 -26.31 2.85
N LYS A 89 -8.35 -26.36 1.74
CA LYS A 89 -9.22 -27.49 1.40
C LYS A 89 -8.47 -28.64 0.72
N SER A 90 -7.28 -28.38 0.20
CA SER A 90 -6.39 -29.36 -0.42
C SER A 90 -5.48 -30.00 0.64
#